data_AF-A0A3L9DWX3-F1
#
_entry.id   AF-A0A3L9DWX3-F1
#
_cell.length_a   1.000
_cell.length_b   1.000
_cell.length_c   1.000
_cell.angle_alpha   90.00
_cell.angle_beta   90.00
_cell.angle_gamma   90.00
#
_symmetry.space_group_name_H-M   'P 1'
#
loop_
_entity.id
_entity.type
_entity.pdbx_description
1 polymer ?
#
loop_
_entity_poly.entity_id
_entity_poly.type
_entity_poly.pdbx_seq_one_letter_code
_entity_poly.pdbx_strand_id
1 'polypeptide(L)'
;MRKRIKPILVLMFIGLFLFTLVSVKARHDYNQKQLAAANKKRAQAEAKAAQEAAAKKVEKEQKKDEEPLILNPIIDVSGWQLPSDIDYDTLSANISGAIVRVFGGSQITADNNAAHTTGIDKSFKTHITEFQKRDVPVAVYSYALGRSVAEMKEEARIFYENASPYDPTFYWIDVEEATMKNMNAGVEAFRKELKRLGAENVGIYIGTFFMAEQSISVDKFDAIWIPTYGDNSGYYNAAPQTDLVYDLHQYTSNGWVSGAAALLDLNQISPVATNQRAVYEKLFGPIKEDEEKAKTE
;
A
#
# COMPACT_ATOMS: atom_id res chain seq x y z
N MET A 1 -62.05 74.93 28.69
CA MET A 1 -62.43 73.93 29.73
C MET A 1 -61.74 72.60 29.43
N ARG A 2 -60.71 72.21 30.19
CA ARG A 2 -60.08 70.87 30.03
C ARG A 2 -61.04 69.81 30.60
N LYS A 3 -61.61 68.95 29.74
CA LYS A 3 -62.42 67.81 30.18
C LYS A 3 -61.50 66.83 30.92
N ARG A 4 -61.68 66.69 32.24
CA ARG A 4 -60.93 65.72 33.05
C ARG A 4 -61.36 64.31 32.65
N ILE A 5 -60.42 63.48 32.21
CA ILE A 5 -60.67 62.07 31.91
C ILE A 5 -61.09 61.39 33.22
N LYS A 6 -62.19 60.64 33.21
CA LYS A 6 -62.67 59.94 34.40
C LYS A 6 -61.60 58.91 34.82
N PRO A 7 -61.22 58.83 36.11
CA PRO A 7 -60.15 57.94 36.59
C PRO A 7 -60.35 56.48 36.16
N ILE A 8 -61.60 56.04 36.10
CA ILE A 8 -61.99 54.68 35.68
C ILE A 8 -61.59 54.38 34.23
N LEU A 9 -61.68 55.35 33.32
CA LEU A 9 -61.28 55.17 31.91
C LEU A 9 -59.75 55.05 31.75
N VAL A 10 -58.99 55.78 32.58
CA VAL A 10 -57.52 55.68 32.61
C VAL A 10 -57.11 54.33 33.19
N LEU A 11 -57.75 53.87 34.27
CA LEU A 11 -57.48 52.56 34.87
C LEU A 11 -57.85 51.39 33.94
N MET A 12 -58.95 51.50 33.20
CA MET A 12 -59.31 50.51 32.17
C MET A 12 -58.28 50.47 31.04
N PHE A 13 -57.81 51.63 30.57
CA PHE A 13 -56.81 51.69 29.51
C PHE A 13 -55.46 51.11 29.97
N ILE A 14 -55.03 51.43 31.19
CA ILE A 14 -53.82 50.85 31.81
C ILE A 14 -54.00 49.33 31.99
N GLY A 15 -55.16 48.87 32.43
CA GLY A 15 -55.48 47.45 32.58
C GLY A 15 -55.43 46.69 31.24
N LEU A 16 -56.01 47.27 30.18
CA LEU A 16 -55.95 46.71 28.83
C LEU A 16 -54.50 46.67 28.32
N PHE A 17 -53.74 47.74 28.52
CA PHE A 17 -52.34 47.82 28.12
C PHE A 17 -51.47 46.79 28.84
N LEU A 18 -51.61 46.65 30.16
CA LEU A 18 -50.92 45.62 30.95
C LEU A 18 -51.31 44.20 30.51
N PHE A 19 -52.59 43.96 30.21
CA PHE A 19 -53.05 42.67 29.70
C PHE A 19 -52.44 42.32 28.33
N THR A 20 -52.32 43.30 27.43
CA THR A 20 -51.66 43.10 26.13
C THR A 20 -50.17 42.78 26.30
N LEU A 21 -49.46 43.48 27.19
CA LEU A 21 -48.05 43.21 27.47
C LEU A 21 -47.82 41.80 28.04
N VAL A 22 -48.67 41.36 28.96
CA VAL A 22 -48.60 40.00 29.53
C VAL A 22 -48.86 38.94 28.46
N SER A 23 -49.84 39.18 27.58
CA SER A 23 -50.19 38.25 26.50
C SER A 23 -49.08 38.15 25.44
N VAL A 24 -48.43 39.27 25.09
CA VAL A 24 -47.28 39.30 24.18
C VAL A 24 -46.08 38.56 24.78
N LYS A 25 -45.77 38.79 26.07
CA LYS A 25 -44.69 38.08 26.77
C LYS A 25 -44.95 36.57 26.84
N ALA A 26 -46.17 36.16 27.20
CA ALA A 26 -46.54 34.75 27.26
C ALA A 26 -46.42 34.06 25.89
N ARG A 27 -46.79 34.76 24.81
CA ARG A 27 -46.67 34.23 23.43
C ARG A 27 -45.21 34.14 22.99
N HIS A 28 -44.38 35.12 23.34
CA HIS A 28 -42.94 35.09 23.08
C HIS A 28 -42.26 33.93 23.82
N ASP A 29 -42.56 33.75 25.11
CA ASP A 29 -41.99 32.67 25.93
C ASP A 29 -42.44 31.28 25.45
N TYR A 30 -43.70 31.16 25.01
CA TYR A 30 -44.21 29.94 24.37
C TYR A 30 -43.48 29.64 23.06
N ASN A 31 -43.31 30.63 22.20
CA ASN A 31 -42.58 30.47 20.93
C ASN A 31 -41.10 30.12 21.16
N GLN A 32 -40.43 30.72 22.15
CA GLN A 32 -39.06 30.36 22.49
C GLN A 32 -38.93 28.92 23.00
N LYS A 33 -39.86 28.46 23.84
CA LYS A 33 -39.88 27.06 24.30
C LYS A 33 -40.09 26.09 23.13
N GLN A 34 -40.98 26.43 22.19
CA GLN A 34 -41.19 25.63 20.98
C GLN A 34 -39.95 25.61 20.08
N LEU A 35 -39.28 26.74 19.90
CA LEU A 35 -38.05 26.84 19.13
C LEU A 35 -36.91 26.02 19.77
N ALA A 36 -36.76 26.10 21.10
CA ALA A 36 -35.78 25.31 21.84
C ALA A 36 -36.06 23.80 21.74
N ALA A 37 -37.33 23.39 21.81
CA ALA A 37 -37.73 22.00 21.62
C ALA A 37 -37.46 21.51 20.18
N ALA A 38 -37.74 22.34 19.17
CA ALA A 38 -37.46 22.04 17.77
C ALA A 38 -35.94 21.93 17.51
N ASN A 39 -35.14 22.85 18.04
CA ASN A 39 -33.69 22.83 17.92
C ASN A 39 -33.08 21.60 18.61
N LYS A 40 -33.59 21.21 19.78
CA LYS A 40 -33.15 19.98 20.46
C LYS A 40 -33.48 18.72 19.66
N LYS A 41 -34.67 18.64 19.07
CA LYS A 41 -35.05 17.52 18.18
C LYS A 41 -34.18 17.48 16.93
N ARG A 42 -33.86 18.63 16.33
CA ARG A 42 -33.00 18.73 15.16
C ARG A 42 -31.56 18.33 15.47
N ALA A 43 -30.99 18.79 16.59
CA ALA A 43 -29.67 18.38 17.04
C ALA A 43 -29.60 16.86 17.33
N GLN A 44 -30.66 16.28 17.89
CA GLN A 44 -30.76 14.83 18.09
C GLN A 44 -30.84 14.05 16.77
N ALA A 45 -31.57 14.58 15.78
CA ALA A 45 -31.65 13.98 14.44
C ALA A 45 -30.31 14.06 13.69
N GLU A 46 -29.62 15.20 13.77
CA GLU A 46 -28.29 15.40 13.18
C GLU A 46 -27.24 14.48 13.85
N ALA A 47 -27.26 14.34 15.17
CA ALA A 47 -26.37 13.42 15.89
C ALA A 47 -26.63 11.95 15.54
N LYS A 48 -27.91 11.56 15.40
CA LYS A 48 -28.29 10.21 14.98
C LYS A 48 -27.86 9.92 13.54
N ALA A 49 -28.03 10.87 12.63
CA ALA A 49 -27.57 10.74 11.25
C ALA A 49 -26.04 10.61 11.15
N ALA A 50 -25.29 11.36 11.97
CA ALA A 50 -23.84 11.24 12.04
C ALA A 50 -23.38 9.88 12.59
N GLN A 51 -24.07 9.35 13.60
CA GLN A 51 -23.81 8.00 14.12
C GLN A 51 -24.15 6.90 13.11
N GLU A 52 -25.26 7.02 12.39
CA GLU A 52 -25.64 6.08 11.33
C GLU A 52 -24.66 6.12 10.14
N ALA A 53 -24.17 7.31 9.78
CA ALA A 53 -23.14 7.44 8.74
C ALA A 53 -21.80 6.82 9.16
N ALA A 54 -21.39 7.02 10.42
CA ALA A 54 -20.19 6.38 10.97
C ALA A 54 -20.33 4.85 11.03
N ALA A 55 -21.47 4.35 11.49
CA ALA A 55 -21.76 2.92 11.54
C ALA A 55 -21.76 2.27 10.15
N LYS A 56 -22.36 2.92 9.15
CA LYS A 56 -22.33 2.46 7.75
C LYS A 56 -20.92 2.44 7.17
N LYS A 57 -20.06 3.39 7.56
CA LYS A 57 -18.66 3.42 7.12
C LYS A 57 -17.88 2.24 7.70
N VAL A 58 -18.05 1.97 8.99
CA VAL A 58 -17.44 0.80 9.66
C VAL A 58 -17.97 -0.51 9.09
N GLU A 59 -19.28 -0.62 8.84
CA GLU A 59 -19.89 -1.82 8.23
C GLU A 59 -19.39 -2.04 6.79
N LYS A 60 -19.17 -0.96 6.02
CA LYS A 60 -18.62 -1.04 4.65
C LYS A 60 -17.14 -1.42 4.64
N GLU A 61 -16.34 -0.90 5.58
CA GLU A 61 -14.93 -1.29 5.76
C GLU A 61 -14.83 -2.76 6.20
N GLN A 62 -15.66 -3.20 7.15
CA GLN A 62 -15.70 -4.61 7.58
C GLN A 62 -16.14 -5.57 6.46
N LYS A 63 -17.15 -5.21 5.67
CA LYS A 63 -17.57 -6.03 4.51
C LYS A 63 -16.52 -6.09 3.40
N LYS A 64 -15.69 -5.06 3.25
CA LYS A 64 -14.58 -5.02 2.27
C LYS A 64 -13.43 -5.96 2.67
N ASP A 65 -13.28 -6.23 3.96
CA ASP A 65 -12.34 -7.24 4.49
C ASP A 65 -12.89 -8.68 4.37
N GLU A 66 -14.19 -8.86 4.09
CA GLU A 66 -14.84 -10.17 3.94
C GLU A 66 -14.91 -10.65 2.48
N GLU A 67 -14.88 -9.77 1.47
CA GLU A 67 -14.76 -10.18 0.07
C GLU A 67 -13.31 -10.62 -0.25
N PRO A 68 -13.12 -11.77 -0.92
CA PRO A 68 -11.78 -12.24 -1.25
C PRO A 68 -11.10 -11.23 -2.17
N LEU A 69 -9.91 -10.77 -1.76
CA LEU A 69 -9.07 -9.93 -2.60
C LEU A 69 -8.60 -10.75 -3.80
N ILE A 70 -9.12 -10.44 -4.99
CA ILE A 70 -8.67 -11.05 -6.24
C ILE A 70 -7.58 -10.14 -6.83
N LEU A 71 -6.34 -10.64 -6.83
CA LEU A 71 -5.20 -10.00 -7.48
C LEU A 71 -4.82 -10.79 -8.73
N ASN A 72 -4.45 -10.07 -9.78
CA ASN A 72 -3.57 -10.63 -10.80
C ASN A 72 -2.19 -10.94 -10.19
N PRO A 73 -1.37 -11.82 -10.81
CA PRO A 73 -0.02 -12.09 -10.32
C PRO A 73 0.81 -10.81 -10.14
N ILE A 74 1.71 -10.84 -9.18
CA ILE A 74 2.80 -9.87 -9.06
C ILE A 74 3.98 -10.49 -9.80
N ILE A 75 4.67 -9.72 -10.65
CA ILE A 75 5.82 -10.24 -11.39
C ILE A 75 7.11 -9.65 -10.85
N ASP A 76 8.21 -10.36 -11.01
CA ASP A 76 9.53 -9.76 -10.94
C ASP A 76 10.28 -9.97 -12.26
N VAL A 77 11.01 -8.93 -12.66
CA VAL A 77 11.68 -8.86 -13.97
C VAL A 77 13.06 -8.25 -13.84
N SER A 78 13.91 -8.59 -14.80
CA SER A 78 15.27 -8.06 -14.93
C SER A 78 15.61 -7.85 -16.40
N GLY A 79 16.84 -7.45 -16.69
CA GLY A 79 17.32 -7.39 -18.07
C GLY A 79 17.32 -8.71 -18.84
N TRP A 80 17.02 -9.85 -18.21
CA TRP A 80 16.76 -11.11 -18.92
C TRP A 80 15.43 -11.10 -19.68
N GLN A 81 14.45 -10.35 -19.20
CA GLN A 81 13.20 -10.08 -19.92
C GLN A 81 13.39 -8.81 -20.74
N LEU A 82 13.73 -8.95 -22.02
CA LEU A 82 14.05 -7.79 -22.86
C LEU A 82 12.82 -6.89 -23.01
N PRO A 83 12.93 -5.56 -22.81
CA PRO A 83 11.81 -4.65 -23.04
C PRO A 83 11.22 -4.70 -24.45
N SER A 84 11.99 -5.11 -25.46
CA SER A 84 11.50 -5.30 -26.84
C SER A 84 10.51 -6.45 -26.98
N ASP A 85 10.50 -7.37 -26.03
CA ASP A 85 9.72 -8.61 -26.06
C ASP A 85 8.50 -8.53 -25.12
N ILE A 86 8.23 -7.33 -24.60
CA ILE A 86 7.12 -7.02 -23.68
C ILE A 86 6.19 -6.01 -24.34
N ASP A 87 4.94 -6.41 -24.52
CA ASP A 87 3.83 -5.49 -24.70
C ASP A 87 3.37 -4.99 -23.33
N TYR A 88 3.88 -3.81 -22.93
CA TYR A 88 3.57 -3.24 -21.61
C TYR A 88 2.12 -2.84 -21.45
N ASP A 89 1.39 -2.50 -22.52
CA ASP A 89 -0.04 -2.17 -22.42
C ASP A 89 -0.80 -3.42 -21.98
N THR A 90 -0.57 -4.55 -22.67
CA THR A 90 -1.19 -5.82 -22.33
C THR A 90 -0.71 -6.35 -20.98
N LEU A 91 0.60 -6.36 -20.74
CA LEU A 91 1.16 -6.93 -19.51
C LEU A 91 0.68 -6.18 -18.26
N SER A 92 0.66 -4.85 -18.30
CA SER A 92 0.24 -4.02 -17.15
C SER A 92 -1.22 -4.25 -16.77
N ALA A 93 -2.08 -4.58 -17.74
CA ALA A 93 -3.48 -4.92 -17.48
C ALA A 93 -3.68 -6.31 -16.84
N ASN A 94 -2.63 -7.16 -16.84
CA ASN A 94 -2.69 -8.56 -16.39
C ASN A 94 -1.82 -8.83 -15.16
N ILE A 95 -1.29 -7.80 -14.50
CA ILE A 95 -0.49 -7.91 -13.27
C ILE A 95 -1.02 -6.94 -12.21
N SER A 96 -0.76 -7.22 -10.94
CA SER A 96 -1.11 -6.30 -9.84
C SER A 96 0.07 -5.40 -9.43
N GLY A 97 1.31 -5.86 -9.65
CA GLY A 97 2.51 -5.12 -9.29
C GLY A 97 3.73 -5.71 -9.97
N ALA A 98 4.81 -4.94 -10.01
CA ALA A 98 6.09 -5.37 -10.56
C ALA A 98 7.25 -5.14 -9.57
N ILE A 99 8.21 -6.05 -9.54
CA ILE A 99 9.48 -5.89 -8.81
C ILE A 99 10.62 -5.93 -9.83
N VAL A 100 11.36 -4.85 -9.98
CA VAL A 100 12.35 -4.71 -11.07
C VAL A 100 13.78 -4.79 -10.54
N ARG A 101 14.62 -5.63 -11.15
CA ARG A 101 16.06 -5.65 -10.82
C ARG A 101 16.71 -4.35 -11.26
N VAL A 102 17.39 -3.67 -10.35
CA VAL A 102 18.20 -2.48 -10.66
C VAL A 102 19.68 -2.81 -10.65
N PHE A 103 20.10 -3.73 -9.77
CA PHE A 103 21.49 -4.12 -9.62
C PHE A 103 21.62 -5.64 -9.55
N GLY A 104 22.37 -6.22 -10.49
CA GLY A 104 22.66 -7.66 -10.57
C GLY A 104 23.88 -8.10 -9.75
N GLY A 105 24.46 -7.20 -8.94
CA GLY A 105 25.57 -7.52 -8.05
C GLY A 105 26.95 -7.18 -8.62
N SER A 106 27.91 -6.98 -7.71
CA SER A 106 29.28 -6.51 -8.03
C SER A 106 30.16 -7.56 -8.72
N GLN A 107 29.72 -8.82 -8.80
CA GLN A 107 30.53 -9.93 -9.31
C GLN A 107 30.28 -10.25 -10.78
N ILE A 108 29.46 -9.46 -11.47
CA ILE A 108 29.27 -9.57 -12.92
C ILE A 108 30.52 -9.04 -13.63
N THR A 109 31.39 -9.97 -14.06
CA THR A 109 32.68 -9.64 -14.68
C THR A 109 32.66 -9.69 -16.21
N ALA A 110 31.58 -10.19 -16.81
CA ALA A 110 31.40 -10.28 -18.26
C ALA A 110 30.08 -9.60 -18.66
N ASP A 111 30.14 -8.83 -19.75
CA ASP A 111 28.95 -8.19 -20.31
C ASP A 111 28.00 -9.27 -20.86
N ASN A 112 26.72 -9.14 -20.55
CA ASN A 112 25.67 -10.04 -21.04
C ASN A 112 24.41 -9.24 -21.41
N ASN A 113 23.35 -9.90 -21.85
CA ASN A 113 22.14 -9.20 -22.29
C ASN A 113 21.43 -8.45 -21.15
N ALA A 114 21.60 -8.89 -19.90
CA ALA A 114 20.80 -8.43 -18.78
C ALA A 114 21.46 -7.35 -17.93
N ALA A 115 22.78 -7.35 -17.80
CA ALA A 115 23.50 -6.40 -16.94
C ALA A 115 24.86 -6.02 -17.52
N HIS A 116 25.29 -4.80 -17.21
CA HIS A 116 26.63 -4.31 -17.48
C HIS A 116 27.66 -4.98 -16.54
N THR A 117 28.94 -4.93 -16.89
CA THR A 117 30.05 -5.35 -16.00
C THR A 117 30.16 -4.50 -14.72
N THR A 118 29.43 -3.39 -14.64
CA THR A 118 29.29 -2.60 -13.41
C THR A 118 28.27 -3.20 -12.45
N GLY A 119 27.55 -4.26 -12.85
CA GLY A 119 26.44 -4.85 -12.12
C GLY A 119 25.09 -4.17 -12.38
N ILE A 120 25.07 -2.99 -13.02
CA ILE A 120 23.82 -2.27 -13.33
C ILE A 120 23.00 -3.06 -14.35
N ASP A 121 21.73 -3.30 -14.04
CA ASP A 121 20.79 -3.93 -14.96
C ASP A 121 20.59 -3.05 -16.21
N LYS A 122 20.49 -3.65 -17.39
CA LYS A 122 20.40 -2.90 -18.66
C LYS A 122 19.00 -2.40 -18.96
N SER A 123 17.97 -3.01 -18.35
CA SER A 123 16.57 -2.79 -18.72
C SER A 123 15.75 -2.10 -17.64
N PHE A 124 16.27 -1.98 -16.40
CA PHE A 124 15.50 -1.46 -15.27
C PHE A 124 14.80 -0.14 -15.54
N LYS A 125 15.48 0.83 -16.18
CA LYS A 125 14.90 2.15 -16.45
C LYS A 125 13.64 2.04 -17.32
N THR A 126 13.69 1.20 -18.35
CA THR A 126 12.56 0.99 -19.26
C THR A 126 11.43 0.27 -18.52
N HIS A 127 11.73 -0.82 -17.81
CA HIS A 127 10.71 -1.54 -17.04
C HIS A 127 9.99 -0.63 -16.05
N ILE A 128 10.73 0.07 -15.19
CA ILE A 128 10.14 0.93 -14.16
C ILE A 128 9.30 2.04 -14.82
N THR A 129 9.84 2.72 -15.82
CA THR A 129 9.14 3.85 -16.48
C THR A 129 7.86 3.38 -17.19
N GLU A 130 7.90 2.27 -17.93
CA GLU A 130 6.75 1.78 -18.68
C GLU A 130 5.65 1.21 -17.75
N PHE A 131 6.00 0.55 -16.65
CA PHE A 131 5.02 0.11 -15.66
C PHE A 131 4.39 1.29 -14.90
N GLN A 132 5.19 2.23 -14.41
CA GLN A 132 4.68 3.40 -13.69
C GLN A 132 3.80 4.29 -14.57
N LYS A 133 4.13 4.44 -15.86
CA LYS A 133 3.30 5.16 -16.84
C LYS A 133 1.91 4.55 -17.00
N ARG A 134 1.74 3.27 -16.66
CA ARG A 134 0.48 2.52 -16.71
C ARG A 134 -0.10 2.26 -15.32
N ASP A 135 0.30 3.06 -14.34
CA ASP A 135 -0.21 3.01 -12.97
C ASP A 135 0.06 1.68 -12.24
N VAL A 136 0.97 0.84 -12.73
CA VAL A 136 1.41 -0.36 -12.02
C VAL A 136 2.38 0.07 -10.91
N PRO A 137 2.15 -0.31 -9.64
CA PRO A 137 3.09 -0.03 -8.56
C PRO A 137 4.36 -0.86 -8.75
N VAL A 138 5.51 -0.20 -8.59
CA VAL A 138 6.83 -0.79 -8.84
C VAL A 138 7.67 -0.79 -7.57
N ALA A 139 8.06 -1.99 -7.12
CA ALA A 139 9.17 -2.19 -6.20
C ALA A 139 10.45 -2.51 -6.99
N VAL A 140 11.59 -2.52 -6.31
CA VAL A 140 12.88 -2.81 -6.94
C VAL A 140 13.69 -3.80 -6.13
N TYR A 141 14.61 -4.52 -6.77
CA TYR A 141 15.52 -5.41 -6.07
C TYR A 141 16.97 -5.31 -6.55
N SER A 142 17.87 -5.79 -5.69
CA SER A 142 19.30 -5.92 -5.94
C SER A 142 19.80 -7.30 -5.51
N TYR A 143 20.52 -7.96 -6.42
CA TYR A 143 21.19 -9.23 -6.13
C TYR A 143 22.47 -8.99 -5.32
N ALA A 144 22.50 -9.49 -4.08
CA ALA A 144 23.57 -9.21 -3.13
C ALA A 144 24.75 -10.18 -3.28
N LEU A 145 25.86 -9.68 -3.83
CA LEU A 145 27.03 -10.50 -4.17
C LEU A 145 28.35 -10.00 -3.55
N GLY A 146 28.30 -8.95 -2.72
CA GLY A 146 29.49 -8.40 -2.07
C GLY A 146 30.24 -9.45 -1.26
N ARG A 147 31.58 -9.44 -1.31
CA ARG A 147 32.43 -10.42 -0.59
C ARG A 147 32.98 -9.88 0.72
N SER A 148 32.59 -8.67 1.08
CA SER A 148 32.96 -8.01 2.32
C SER A 148 31.84 -7.06 2.78
N VAL A 149 31.88 -6.67 4.06
CA VAL A 149 30.96 -5.65 4.59
C VAL A 149 31.09 -4.32 3.82
N ALA A 150 32.29 -3.99 3.35
CA ALA A 150 32.53 -2.79 2.57
C ALA A 150 31.85 -2.88 1.20
N GLU A 151 32.00 -4.01 0.50
CA GLU A 151 31.34 -4.27 -0.78
C GLU A 151 29.83 -4.28 -0.64
N MET A 152 29.26 -4.97 0.36
CA MET A 152 27.80 -4.98 0.59
C MET A 152 27.20 -3.58 0.79
N LYS A 153 27.95 -2.68 1.45
CA LYS A 153 27.54 -1.27 1.56
C LYS A 153 27.65 -0.53 0.24
N GLU A 154 28.66 -0.85 -0.56
CA GLU A 154 28.83 -0.23 -1.88
C GLU A 154 27.74 -0.67 -2.85
N GLU A 155 27.40 -1.96 -2.87
CA GLU A 155 26.26 -2.47 -3.64
C GLU A 155 24.96 -1.76 -3.23
N ALA A 156 24.71 -1.57 -1.93
CA ALA A 156 23.56 -0.83 -1.44
C ALA A 156 23.53 0.63 -1.92
N ARG A 157 24.68 1.31 -2.00
CA ARG A 157 24.77 2.68 -2.53
C ARG A 157 24.44 2.73 -4.01
N ILE A 158 25.08 1.86 -4.79
CA ILE A 158 24.86 1.79 -6.24
C ILE A 158 23.39 1.48 -6.54
N PHE A 159 22.82 0.50 -5.83
CA PHE A 159 21.42 0.16 -5.94
C PHE A 159 20.50 1.35 -5.63
N TYR A 160 20.69 1.99 -4.46
CA TYR A 160 19.85 3.10 -4.04
C TYR A 160 19.97 4.33 -4.96
N GLU A 161 21.18 4.69 -5.38
CA GLU A 161 21.42 5.83 -6.28
C GLU A 161 20.70 5.66 -7.62
N ASN A 162 20.64 4.43 -8.14
CA ASN A 162 19.97 4.16 -9.42
C ASN A 162 18.46 3.98 -9.30
N ALA A 163 17.99 3.45 -8.17
CA ALA A 163 16.56 3.16 -7.96
C ALA A 163 15.76 4.34 -7.40
N SER A 164 16.34 5.11 -6.47
CA SER A 164 15.63 6.19 -5.78
C SER A 164 15.01 7.28 -6.65
N PRO A 165 15.53 7.64 -7.84
CA PRO A 165 14.88 8.61 -8.72
C PRO A 165 13.50 8.19 -9.24
N TYR A 166 13.10 6.93 -9.05
CA TYR A 166 11.83 6.38 -9.51
C TYR A 166 10.81 6.19 -8.40
N ASP A 167 11.08 6.60 -7.16
CA ASP A 167 10.16 6.46 -6.02
C ASP A 167 9.55 5.04 -5.87
N PRO A 168 10.36 3.96 -5.85
CA PRO A 168 9.83 2.61 -5.77
C PRO A 168 9.14 2.34 -4.42
N THR A 169 8.12 1.48 -4.42
CA THR A 169 7.33 1.18 -3.22
C THR A 169 8.10 0.40 -2.16
N PHE A 170 9.08 -0.40 -2.59
CA PHE A 170 9.92 -1.25 -1.75
C PHE A 170 11.31 -1.45 -2.35
N TYR A 171 12.31 -1.65 -1.50
CA TYR A 171 13.66 -2.08 -1.87
C TYR A 171 13.90 -3.49 -1.34
N TRP A 172 14.11 -4.45 -2.22
CA TRP A 172 14.37 -5.84 -1.87
C TRP A 172 15.86 -6.17 -2.00
N ILE A 173 16.40 -6.83 -0.97
CA ILE A 173 17.73 -7.43 -1.03
C ILE A 173 17.53 -8.90 -1.39
N ASP A 174 18.04 -9.29 -2.54
CA ASP A 174 17.97 -10.65 -3.07
C ASP A 174 19.22 -11.43 -2.63
N VAL A 175 19.02 -12.45 -1.78
CA VAL A 175 20.05 -13.17 -1.04
C VAL A 175 19.93 -14.67 -1.30
N GLU A 176 20.78 -15.19 -2.18
CA GLU A 176 20.73 -16.60 -2.61
C GLU A 176 22.07 -17.33 -2.56
N GLU A 177 23.18 -16.59 -2.50
CA GLU A 177 24.53 -17.15 -2.57
C GLU A 177 25.41 -16.72 -1.40
N ALA A 178 26.22 -17.65 -0.89
CA ALA A 178 27.14 -17.40 0.21
C ALA A 178 28.47 -16.82 -0.30
N THR A 179 28.57 -15.50 -0.35
CA THR A 179 29.78 -14.77 -0.80
C THR A 179 30.70 -14.37 0.34
N MET A 180 30.25 -14.55 1.59
CA MET A 180 30.97 -14.18 2.81
C MET A 180 30.91 -15.28 3.86
N LYS A 181 31.98 -15.47 4.63
CA LYS A 181 31.99 -16.41 5.77
C LYS A 181 30.92 -16.10 6.83
N ASN A 182 30.59 -14.83 6.99
CA ASN A 182 29.50 -14.36 7.83
C ASN A 182 28.53 -13.58 6.93
N MET A 183 27.67 -14.33 6.24
CA MET A 183 26.73 -13.75 5.28
C MET A 183 25.70 -12.84 5.97
N ASN A 184 25.24 -13.21 7.17
CA ASN A 184 24.32 -12.40 7.97
C ASN A 184 24.87 -10.98 8.24
N ALA A 185 26.17 -10.86 8.54
CA ALA A 185 26.81 -9.56 8.74
C ALA A 185 26.87 -8.72 7.44
N GLY A 186 27.04 -9.36 6.29
CA GLY A 186 26.99 -8.70 4.98
C GLY A 186 25.60 -8.17 4.66
N VAL A 187 24.59 -9.04 4.78
CA VAL A 187 23.17 -8.73 4.54
C VAL A 187 22.68 -7.60 5.46
N GLU A 188 22.99 -7.64 6.76
CA GLU A 188 22.65 -6.56 7.69
C GLU A 188 23.37 -5.25 7.35
N ALA A 189 24.61 -5.31 6.84
CA ALA A 189 25.33 -4.13 6.41
C ALA A 189 24.69 -3.48 5.18
N PHE A 190 24.24 -4.29 4.22
CA PHE A 190 23.50 -3.84 3.04
C PHE A 190 22.19 -3.16 3.47
N ARG A 191 21.36 -3.85 4.27
CA ARG A 191 20.07 -3.32 4.77
C ARG A 191 20.23 -2.02 5.53
N LYS A 192 21.22 -1.97 6.44
CA LYS A 192 21.49 -0.76 7.24
C LYS A 192 21.94 0.40 6.36
N GLU A 193 22.70 0.15 5.30
CA GLU A 193 23.12 1.20 4.37
C GLU A 193 21.95 1.74 3.55
N LEU A 194 21.05 0.87 3.04
CA LEU A 194 19.81 1.31 2.40
C LEU A 194 18.97 2.22 3.31
N LYS A 195 18.74 1.80 4.56
CA LYS A 195 18.03 2.61 5.57
C LYS A 195 18.74 3.94 5.85
N ARG A 196 20.08 3.94 5.88
CA ARG A 196 20.89 5.17 6.08
C ARG A 196 20.76 6.15 4.91
N LEU A 197 20.64 5.63 3.69
CA LEU A 197 20.53 6.43 2.46
C LEU A 197 19.13 7.03 2.26
N GLY A 198 18.10 6.45 2.91
CA GLY A 198 16.73 6.97 2.90
C GLY A 198 15.69 5.99 2.37
N ALA A 199 16.03 4.72 2.14
CA ALA A 199 15.02 3.72 1.81
C ALA A 199 14.14 3.45 3.03
N GLU A 200 12.86 3.83 2.99
CA GLU A 200 11.95 3.62 4.11
C GLU A 200 11.51 2.16 4.23
N ASN A 201 11.29 1.48 3.09
CA ASN A 201 10.80 0.11 3.01
C ASN A 201 11.89 -0.81 2.45
N VAL A 202 12.47 -1.66 3.30
CA VAL A 202 13.56 -2.57 2.96
C VAL A 202 13.18 -4.01 3.33
N GLY A 203 13.04 -4.85 2.32
CA GLY A 203 12.68 -6.26 2.45
C GLY A 203 13.83 -7.19 2.07
N ILE A 204 13.65 -8.48 2.35
CA ILE A 204 14.58 -9.53 1.96
C ILE A 204 13.87 -10.60 1.13
N TYR A 205 14.48 -10.97 0.00
CA TYR A 205 14.18 -12.20 -0.72
C TYR A 205 15.20 -13.26 -0.30
N ILE A 206 14.71 -14.40 0.21
CA ILE A 206 15.59 -15.47 0.66
C ILE A 206 14.89 -16.84 0.71
N GLY A 207 15.54 -17.86 0.16
CA GLY A 207 15.12 -19.25 0.30
C GLY A 207 15.26 -19.77 1.74
N THR A 208 14.27 -20.53 2.22
CA THR A 208 14.24 -21.01 3.62
C THR A 208 15.46 -21.85 4.02
N PHE A 209 15.94 -22.71 3.11
CA PHE A 209 17.14 -23.51 3.34
C PHE A 209 18.39 -22.65 3.49
N PHE A 210 18.58 -21.68 2.58
CA PHE A 210 19.74 -20.78 2.61
C PHE A 210 19.72 -19.87 3.85
N MET A 211 18.54 -19.36 4.22
CA MET A 211 18.34 -18.60 5.45
C MET A 211 18.81 -19.38 6.69
N ALA A 212 18.40 -20.65 6.82
CA ALA A 212 18.79 -21.51 7.93
C ALA A 212 20.28 -21.87 7.88
N GLU A 213 20.79 -22.26 6.72
CA GLU A 213 22.19 -22.66 6.53
C GLU A 213 23.16 -21.53 6.90
N GLN A 214 22.88 -20.31 6.43
CA GLN A 214 23.74 -19.15 6.67
C GLN A 214 23.38 -18.37 7.95
N SER A 215 22.39 -18.85 8.71
CA SER A 215 21.88 -18.21 9.93
C SER A 215 21.54 -16.72 9.71
N ILE A 216 20.84 -16.41 8.63
CA ILE A 216 20.43 -15.04 8.29
C ILE A 216 19.27 -14.63 9.20
N SER A 217 19.42 -13.49 9.89
CA SER A 217 18.34 -12.89 10.67
C SER A 217 17.48 -12.00 9.78
N VAL A 218 16.16 -12.20 9.87
CA VAL A 218 15.16 -11.46 9.08
C VAL A 218 14.38 -10.42 9.90
N ASP A 219 14.56 -10.38 11.22
CA ASP A 219 13.75 -9.61 12.17
C ASP A 219 13.76 -8.09 11.96
N LYS A 220 14.77 -7.58 11.26
CA LYS A 220 14.96 -6.13 11.02
C LYS A 220 14.52 -5.68 9.64
N PHE A 221 14.01 -6.59 8.82
CA PHE A 221 13.43 -6.28 7.53
C PHE A 221 11.96 -5.91 7.69
N ASP A 222 11.49 -5.01 6.83
CA ASP A 222 10.10 -4.55 6.89
C ASP A 222 9.16 -5.56 6.23
N ALA A 223 9.67 -6.42 5.35
CA ALA A 223 8.93 -7.51 4.73
C ALA A 223 9.83 -8.69 4.32
N ILE A 224 9.23 -9.87 4.18
CA ILE A 224 9.92 -11.11 3.82
C ILE A 224 9.28 -11.70 2.56
N TRP A 225 10.11 -11.98 1.57
CA TRP A 225 9.75 -12.59 0.30
C TRP A 225 10.47 -13.93 0.18
N ILE A 226 9.75 -15.01 -0.06
CA ILE A 226 10.32 -16.37 -0.08
C ILE A 226 10.04 -17.04 -1.42
N PRO A 227 11.03 -17.65 -2.07
CA PRO A 227 10.80 -18.55 -3.19
C PRO A 227 10.49 -19.97 -2.75
N THR A 228 9.51 -20.60 -3.40
CA THR A 228 9.28 -22.05 -3.36
C THR A 228 8.49 -22.45 -4.60
N TYR A 229 9.09 -23.23 -5.50
CA TYR A 229 8.53 -23.45 -6.84
C TYR A 229 7.81 -24.78 -7.04
N GLY A 230 7.89 -25.71 -6.08
CA GLY A 230 7.36 -27.06 -6.27
C GLY A 230 7.96 -27.74 -7.50
N ASP A 231 7.11 -28.14 -8.45
CA ASP A 231 7.56 -28.69 -9.75
C ASP A 231 7.93 -27.63 -10.79
N ASN A 232 7.74 -26.34 -10.45
CA ASN A 232 8.00 -25.18 -11.28
C ASN A 232 7.25 -25.19 -12.64
N SER A 233 5.99 -25.65 -12.64
CA SER A 233 5.14 -25.76 -13.83
C SER A 233 4.52 -24.44 -14.34
N GLY A 234 4.80 -23.31 -13.70
CA GLY A 234 4.11 -22.03 -13.96
C GLY A 234 2.87 -21.79 -13.09
N TYR A 235 2.49 -22.77 -12.26
CA TYR A 235 1.32 -22.70 -11.38
C TYR A 235 1.73 -22.86 -9.91
N TYR A 236 0.97 -22.22 -9.00
CA TYR A 236 1.15 -22.41 -7.57
C TYR A 236 0.75 -23.85 -7.16
N ASN A 237 1.72 -24.62 -6.66
CA ASN A 237 1.48 -25.99 -6.18
C ASN A 237 2.32 -26.38 -4.95
N ALA A 238 3.08 -25.45 -4.39
CA ALA A 238 3.88 -25.66 -3.20
C ALA A 238 4.03 -24.33 -2.44
N ALA A 239 4.02 -24.40 -1.11
CA ALA A 239 4.26 -23.25 -0.24
C ALA A 239 5.61 -23.39 0.48
N PRO A 240 6.23 -22.29 0.91
CA PRO A 240 7.40 -22.31 1.78
C PRO A 240 7.20 -23.20 3.00
N GLN A 241 8.11 -24.15 3.22
CA GLN A 241 8.11 -25.01 4.40
C GLN A 241 8.75 -24.28 5.58
N THR A 242 7.98 -23.38 6.21
CA THR A 242 8.45 -22.57 7.34
C THR A 242 7.28 -22.08 8.20
N ASP A 243 7.54 -21.89 9.49
CA ASP A 243 6.62 -21.21 10.42
C ASP A 243 6.85 -19.69 10.44
N LEU A 244 7.84 -19.20 9.69
CA LEU A 244 8.13 -17.78 9.54
C LEU A 244 6.94 -17.10 8.84
N VAL A 245 6.47 -15.99 9.41
CA VAL A 245 5.49 -15.13 8.76
C VAL A 245 6.19 -14.40 7.61
N TYR A 246 5.75 -14.65 6.38
CA TYR A 246 6.24 -13.98 5.17
C TYR A 246 5.11 -13.23 4.46
N ASP A 247 5.48 -12.20 3.70
CA ASP A 247 4.55 -11.28 3.05
C ASP A 247 4.29 -11.66 1.59
N LEU A 248 5.35 -12.09 0.89
CA LEU A 248 5.32 -12.39 -0.55
C LEU A 248 5.91 -13.78 -0.82
N HIS A 249 5.34 -14.49 -1.79
CA HIS A 249 5.81 -15.81 -2.22
C HIS A 249 6.03 -15.83 -3.73
N GLN A 250 7.28 -16.07 -4.15
CA GLN A 250 7.59 -16.40 -5.54
C GLN A 250 7.33 -17.89 -5.75
N TYR A 251 6.28 -18.22 -6.49
CA TYR A 251 5.79 -19.59 -6.59
C TYR A 251 6.23 -20.31 -7.86
N THR A 252 6.82 -19.60 -8.83
CA THR A 252 7.37 -20.21 -10.04
C THR A 252 8.29 -19.23 -10.75
N SER A 253 9.23 -19.77 -11.53
CA SER A 253 10.01 -19.05 -12.53
C SER A 253 9.62 -19.37 -13.99
N ASN A 254 8.57 -20.18 -14.17
CA ASN A 254 8.07 -20.62 -15.47
C ASN A 254 6.64 -20.13 -15.74
N GLY A 255 6.27 -18.99 -15.18
CA GLY A 255 4.95 -18.42 -15.38
C GLY A 255 4.79 -17.82 -16.77
N TRP A 256 3.55 -17.77 -17.26
CA TRP A 256 3.21 -17.05 -18.47
C TRP A 256 2.09 -16.05 -18.17
N VAL A 257 2.27 -14.80 -18.59
CA VAL A 257 1.27 -13.74 -18.49
C VAL A 257 1.13 -13.09 -19.86
N SER A 258 -0.11 -12.78 -20.25
CA SER A 258 -0.37 -12.09 -21.51
C SER A 258 0.42 -10.78 -21.58
N GLY A 259 1.03 -10.51 -22.73
CA GLY A 259 1.90 -9.35 -22.94
C GLY A 259 3.40 -9.62 -22.76
N ALA A 260 3.80 -10.80 -22.26
CA ALA A 260 5.20 -11.23 -22.25
C ALA A 260 5.44 -12.43 -23.17
N ALA A 261 6.49 -12.38 -23.98
CA ALA A 261 6.92 -13.52 -24.79
C ALA A 261 7.75 -14.54 -23.99
N ALA A 262 8.54 -14.06 -23.03
CA ALA A 262 9.35 -14.90 -22.15
C ALA A 262 8.53 -15.42 -20.96
N LEU A 263 9.01 -16.49 -20.33
CA LEU A 263 8.52 -16.92 -19.03
C LEU A 263 8.91 -15.90 -17.95
N LEU A 264 8.03 -15.75 -16.97
CA LEU A 264 8.13 -14.78 -15.89
C LEU A 264 8.19 -15.47 -14.53
N ASP A 265 8.92 -14.84 -13.63
CA ASP A 265 8.83 -15.12 -12.21
C ASP A 265 7.50 -14.55 -11.68
N LEU A 266 6.68 -15.43 -11.08
CA LEU A 266 5.37 -15.04 -10.57
C LEU A 266 5.31 -15.14 -9.06
N ASN A 267 4.65 -14.13 -8.49
CA ASN A 267 4.53 -13.90 -7.08
C ASN A 267 3.06 -13.71 -6.70
N GLN A 268 2.78 -14.05 -5.45
CA GLN A 268 1.50 -13.77 -4.81
C GLN A 268 1.74 -13.27 -3.39
N ILE A 269 0.79 -12.46 -2.90
CA ILE A 269 0.69 -12.19 -1.46
C ILE A 269 0.58 -13.53 -0.74
N SER A 270 1.27 -13.65 0.39
CA SER A 270 1.32 -14.88 1.17
C SER A 270 -0.09 -15.48 1.35
N PRO A 271 -0.30 -16.75 0.95
CA PRO A 271 -1.60 -17.41 1.05
C PRO A 271 -1.99 -17.68 2.51
N VAL A 272 -1.05 -17.55 3.45
CA VAL A 272 -1.27 -17.71 4.89
C VAL A 272 -1.41 -16.36 5.62
N ALA A 273 -1.35 -15.23 4.92
CA ALA A 273 -1.59 -13.93 5.51
C ALA A 273 -3.05 -13.79 5.96
N THR A 274 -3.26 -13.31 7.19
CA THR A 274 -4.60 -13.09 7.75
C THR A 274 -5.35 -11.94 7.09
N ASN A 275 -4.64 -10.96 6.53
CA ASN A 275 -5.20 -9.86 5.75
C ASN A 275 -4.34 -9.59 4.51
N GLN A 276 -4.69 -10.22 3.39
CA GLN A 276 -3.95 -10.08 2.13
C GLN A 276 -4.00 -8.66 1.56
N ARG A 277 -5.10 -7.93 1.77
CA ARG A 277 -5.23 -6.52 1.34
C ARG A 277 -4.22 -5.64 2.05
N ALA A 278 -4.12 -5.74 3.37
CA ALA A 278 -3.16 -4.97 4.15
C ALA A 278 -1.71 -5.30 3.76
N VAL A 279 -1.41 -6.59 3.48
CA VAL A 279 -0.07 -6.98 3.00
C VAL A 279 0.21 -6.40 1.61
N TYR A 280 -0.74 -6.48 0.68
CA TYR A 280 -0.57 -5.84 -0.63
C TYR A 280 -0.33 -4.34 -0.50
N GLU A 281 -1.16 -3.64 0.28
CA GLU A 281 -1.07 -2.18 0.43
C GLU A 281 0.23 -1.75 1.13
N LYS A 282 0.76 -2.58 2.04
CA LYS A 282 2.09 -2.42 2.63
C LYS A 282 3.21 -2.50 1.58
N LEU A 283 3.11 -3.42 0.62
CA LEU A 283 4.17 -3.69 -0.36
C LEU A 283 4.11 -2.79 -1.60
N PHE A 284 2.89 -2.48 -2.07
CA PHE A 284 2.64 -1.86 -3.37
C PHE A 284 1.78 -0.59 -3.29
N GLY A 285 1.39 -0.17 -2.08
CA GLY A 285 0.55 1.01 -1.89
C GLY A 285 -0.94 0.74 -2.08
N PRO A 286 -1.79 1.77 -1.91
CA PRO A 286 -3.23 1.60 -1.87
C PRO A 286 -3.79 1.02 -3.18
N ILE A 287 -4.71 0.06 -3.07
CA ILE A 287 -5.44 -0.44 -4.22
C ILE A 287 -6.35 0.68 -4.72
N LYS A 288 -6.11 1.14 -5.95
CA LYS A 288 -7.02 2.07 -6.63
C LYS A 288 -8.34 1.33 -6.86
N GLU A 289 -9.41 1.77 -6.23
CA GLU A 289 -10.74 1.29 -6.57
C GLU A 289 -11.12 1.92 -7.91
N ASP A 290 -11.50 1.10 -8.89
CA ASP A 290 -12.10 1.62 -10.11
C ASP A 290 -13.39 2.36 -9.72
N GLU A 291 -13.35 3.70 -9.81
CA GLU A 291 -14.53 4.56 -9.62
C GLU A 291 -15.66 4.25 -10.65
N GLU A 292 -15.41 3.39 -11.63
CA GLU A 292 -16.35 3.00 -12.67
C GLU A 292 -17.57 2.20 -12.17
N LYS A 293 -17.51 1.57 -10.98
CA LYS A 293 -18.71 0.90 -10.43
C LYS A 293 -19.75 1.86 -9.84
N ALA A 294 -19.46 3.15 -9.68
CA ALA A 294 -20.41 4.12 -9.14
C ALA A 294 -21.30 4.81 -10.20
N LYS A 295 -21.21 4.41 -11.48
CA LYS A 295 -22.04 4.98 -12.58
C LYS A 295 -23.11 4.02 -13.14
N THR A 296 -23.35 2.89 -12.49
CA THR A 296 -24.28 1.85 -12.99
C THR A 296 -25.40 1.44 -12.02
N GLU A 297 -25.75 2.29 -11.04
CA GLU A 297 -27.00 2.13 -10.27
C GLU A 297 -27.78 3.45 -10.16
#